data_AF-A0A8J4G923-F1
#
_entry.id   AF-A0A8J4G923-F1
#
_cell.length_a   1.000
_cell.length_b   1.000
_cell.length_c   1.000
_cell.angle_alpha   90.00
_cell.angle_beta   90.00
_cell.angle_gamma   90.00
#
_symmetry.space_group_name_H-M   'P 1'
#
loop_
_entity.id
_entity.type
_entity.pdbx_description
1 polymer ?
#
loop_
_entity_poly.entity_id
_entity_poly.type
_entity_poly.pdbx_seq_one_letter_code
_entity_poly.pdbx_strand_id
1 'polypeptide(L)'
;MAAQLTIRRRERIMPIMSSQLLVLTVATIITVLGFGLTTTMGASPPPPSPKRPQPPVKSPTPPPPVKLSPSPKPPPPVKLSPSPQPPPPVKLSPSPQPPPPVKLSPPPKLSSPPKSPPPSRYPRPPPPPPSLSSFNDTLRLVRGSELKGRLEVKVGSAGPSAVPREDEWVTLCDDGSFTTYEAMLICQKCGFLYGRPYYASGVNSFGADEVDRPRTMGNIICYGDGQSVPTDLHPIGSLSFFNEYEMQCYVYESTCPNQVLVGLECSNNPFPTASPPPPVPPRPPPPPFPPPSMQNDIKLIFVEDGRPFIYRVELRVNSSSDGHTGPSVWAPVCAPSSDDVYGNSMYEASFATTMCKQADGFRKDPSVFSVHGELVKYALPTGFSSSLGGFDPAQYTRWVTVVGNFDAYTVQGMTLQVSNKTCTSGFILGLQCFWYYL
;
A
#
# COMPACT_ATOMS: atom_id res chain seq x y z
N MET A 1 15.90 16.98 55.63
CA MET A 1 16.49 16.60 54.33
C MET A 1 15.43 16.75 53.26
N ALA A 2 15.41 17.89 52.57
CA ALA A 2 14.55 18.15 51.43
C ALA A 2 15.30 19.14 50.52
N ALA A 3 15.77 18.67 49.37
CA ALA A 3 16.47 19.49 48.40
C ALA A 3 15.44 20.11 47.46
N GLN A 4 15.35 21.44 47.45
CA GLN A 4 14.61 22.18 46.43
C GLN A 4 15.46 22.30 45.16
N LEU A 5 14.89 21.85 44.04
CA LEU A 5 15.47 21.97 42.71
C LEU A 5 14.90 23.23 42.03
N THR A 6 15.71 24.28 41.94
CA THR A 6 15.35 25.53 41.26
C THR A 6 15.70 25.43 39.77
N ILE A 7 14.70 25.29 38.91
CA ILE A 7 14.89 25.31 37.44
C ILE A 7 14.84 26.77 36.97
N ARG A 8 15.99 27.31 36.54
CA ARG A 8 16.08 28.59 35.82
C ARG A 8 15.63 28.40 34.37
N ARG A 9 14.51 29.01 34.01
CA ARG A 9 14.02 29.15 32.63
C ARG A 9 14.88 30.19 31.91
N ARG A 10 15.57 29.78 30.85
CA ARG A 10 16.42 30.65 30.01
C ARG A 10 15.60 31.08 28.80
N GLU A 11 15.08 32.31 28.83
CA GLU A 11 14.42 32.94 27.68
C GLU A 11 15.48 33.23 26.61
N ARG A 12 15.33 32.65 25.43
CA ARG A 12 16.03 33.11 24.21
C ARG A 12 15.05 33.94 23.40
N ILE A 13 15.28 35.24 23.43
CA ILE A 13 14.72 36.23 22.51
C ILE A 13 15.43 36.00 21.16
N MET A 14 14.68 35.61 20.13
CA MET A 14 15.16 35.66 18.74
C MET A 14 14.70 36.99 18.11
N PRO A 15 15.59 37.72 17.40
CA PRO A 15 15.23 38.98 16.78
C PRO A 15 14.43 38.75 15.49
N ILE A 16 13.38 39.57 15.36
CA ILE A 16 12.57 39.77 14.17
C ILE A 16 13.48 40.40 13.10
N MET A 17 13.79 39.66 12.03
CA MET A 17 14.40 40.25 10.84
C MET A 17 13.31 40.84 9.96
N SER A 18 13.41 42.16 9.83
CA SER A 18 12.60 43.07 9.03
C SER A 18 12.63 42.71 7.55
N SER A 19 11.44 42.57 6.95
CA SER A 19 11.21 42.36 5.53
C SER A 19 11.04 43.73 4.85
N GLN A 20 12.17 44.31 4.42
CA GLN A 20 12.25 45.57 3.66
C GLN A 20 13.52 45.52 2.78
N LEU A 21 13.44 44.93 1.59
CA LEU A 21 14.18 45.30 0.35
C LEU A 21 14.08 44.17 -0.69
N LEU A 22 13.17 44.28 -1.66
CA LEU A 22 13.46 43.91 -3.05
C LEU A 22 12.39 44.51 -3.99
N VAL A 23 12.47 45.82 -4.18
CA VAL A 23 11.92 46.52 -5.34
C VAL A 23 13.13 46.96 -6.17
N LEU A 24 13.01 46.86 -7.49
CA LEU A 24 14.00 47.14 -8.56
C LEU A 24 14.88 45.95 -9.01
N THR A 25 14.48 45.30 -10.10
CA THR A 25 15.18 45.38 -11.41
C THR A 25 14.48 44.49 -12.45
N VAL A 26 13.42 45.00 -13.08
CA VAL A 26 12.94 44.49 -14.37
C VAL A 26 13.11 45.63 -15.37
N ALA A 27 14.27 45.67 -16.01
CA ALA A 27 14.49 46.47 -17.19
C ALA A 27 15.63 45.85 -18.02
N THR A 28 15.36 45.73 -19.33
CA THR A 28 16.33 45.59 -20.43
C THR A 28 17.17 44.33 -20.54
N ILE A 29 16.68 43.32 -21.27
CA ILE A 29 17.41 42.69 -22.39
C ILE A 29 16.40 42.33 -23.51
N ILE A 30 16.10 43.29 -24.38
CA ILE A 30 15.67 43.03 -25.76
C ILE A 30 16.86 43.46 -26.60
N THR A 31 17.68 42.50 -27.05
CA THR A 31 18.66 42.74 -28.11
C THR A 31 18.79 41.48 -28.98
N VAL A 32 18.05 41.52 -30.08
CA VAL A 32 18.47 41.15 -31.44
C VAL A 32 19.64 40.15 -31.54
N LEU A 33 19.32 38.91 -31.89
CA LEU A 33 20.16 38.12 -32.79
C LEU A 33 19.27 37.42 -33.82
N GLY A 34 19.17 38.06 -34.98
CA GLY A 34 18.89 37.36 -36.21
C GLY A 34 20.08 36.47 -36.56
N PHE A 35 19.84 35.18 -36.72
CA PHE A 35 20.72 34.30 -37.46
C PHE A 35 19.89 33.53 -38.48
N GLY A 36 20.37 33.59 -39.72
CA GLY A 36 19.67 33.23 -40.93
C GLY A 36 19.33 31.74 -41.04
N LEU A 37 18.19 31.53 -41.70
CA LEU A 37 17.87 30.30 -42.41
C LEU A 37 18.91 30.08 -43.52
N THR A 38 19.84 29.14 -43.31
CA THR A 38 20.57 28.50 -44.41
C THR A 38 19.93 27.16 -44.71
N THR A 39 19.18 27.13 -45.81
CA THR A 39 18.74 25.91 -46.49
C THR A 39 19.98 25.16 -46.99
N THR A 40 20.37 24.07 -46.33
CA THR A 40 21.36 23.13 -46.86
C THR A 40 20.64 22.10 -47.73
N MET A 41 20.85 22.19 -49.03
CA MET A 41 20.41 21.20 -50.01
C MET A 41 21.11 19.86 -49.74
N GLY A 42 20.34 18.77 -49.87
CA GLY A 42 20.78 17.41 -49.64
C GLY A 42 21.96 17.00 -50.54
N ALA A 43 23.01 16.48 -49.89
CA ALA A 43 24.01 15.64 -50.53
C ALA A 43 23.70 14.18 -50.19
N SER A 44 23.58 13.35 -51.23
CA SER A 44 23.45 11.89 -51.08
C SER A 44 24.65 11.30 -50.34
N PRO A 45 24.45 10.28 -49.47
CA PRO A 45 25.56 9.60 -48.82
C PRO A 45 26.42 8.85 -49.86
N PRO A 46 27.76 8.87 -49.71
CA PRO A 46 28.64 8.13 -50.60
C PRO A 46 28.47 6.61 -50.45
N PRO A 47 28.73 5.83 -51.52
CA PRO A 47 28.62 4.38 -51.48
C PRO A 47 29.64 3.77 -50.51
N PRO A 48 29.31 2.65 -49.85
CA PRO A 48 30.19 2.01 -48.88
C PRO A 48 31.47 1.49 -49.53
N SER A 49 32.62 1.86 -48.95
CA SER A 49 33.94 1.38 -49.37
C SER A 49 34.06 -0.15 -49.27
N PRO A 50 34.86 -0.80 -50.14
CA PRO A 50 35.00 -2.25 -50.17
C PRO A 50 35.60 -2.79 -48.86
N LYS A 51 34.92 -3.77 -48.24
CA LYS A 51 35.43 -4.47 -47.06
C LYS A 51 36.76 -5.16 -47.38
N ARG A 52 37.79 -4.82 -46.60
CA ARG A 52 39.10 -5.47 -46.59
C ARG A 52 38.95 -6.97 -46.29
N PRO A 53 39.64 -7.87 -47.03
CA PRO A 53 39.59 -9.31 -46.74
C PRO A 53 40.08 -9.60 -45.32
N GLN A 54 39.25 -10.29 -44.53
CA GLN A 54 39.66 -10.79 -43.23
C GLN A 54 40.66 -11.95 -43.42
N PRO A 55 41.74 -12.00 -42.62
CA PRO A 55 42.67 -13.12 -42.65
C PRO A 55 41.99 -14.43 -42.19
N PRO A 56 42.46 -15.58 -42.66
CA PRO A 56 41.83 -16.87 -42.41
C PRO A 56 41.81 -17.18 -40.90
N VAL A 57 40.59 -17.39 -40.38
CA VAL A 57 40.33 -17.83 -39.02
C VAL A 57 40.93 -19.23 -38.87
N LYS A 58 41.93 -19.37 -37.99
CA LYS A 58 42.49 -20.68 -37.61
C LYS A 58 41.39 -21.51 -36.93
N SER A 59 41.16 -22.71 -37.46
CA SER A 59 40.24 -23.68 -36.88
C SER A 59 40.57 -23.97 -35.41
N PRO A 60 39.55 -24.05 -34.52
CA PRO A 60 39.78 -24.36 -33.12
C PRO A 60 40.25 -25.81 -32.95
N THR A 61 41.33 -25.97 -32.18
CA THR A 61 41.86 -27.26 -31.74
C THR A 61 40.79 -28.02 -30.95
N PRO A 62 40.55 -29.31 -31.24
CA PRO A 62 39.56 -30.11 -30.50
C PRO A 62 39.93 -30.22 -29.01
N PRO A 63 38.94 -30.17 -28.11
CA PRO A 63 39.18 -30.27 -26.68
C PRO A 63 39.73 -31.67 -26.32
N PRO A 64 40.57 -31.77 -25.28
CA PRO A 64 41.10 -33.04 -24.81
C PRO A 64 39.97 -33.96 -24.32
N PRO A 65 40.14 -35.30 -24.43
CA PRO A 65 39.14 -36.26 -24.00
C PRO A 65 38.88 -36.14 -22.49
N VAL A 66 37.62 -35.89 -22.14
CA VAL A 66 37.12 -35.80 -20.77
C VAL A 66 37.32 -37.17 -20.10
N LYS A 67 38.17 -37.22 -19.06
CA LYS A 67 38.25 -38.38 -18.17
C LYS A 67 36.92 -38.53 -17.45
N LEU A 68 36.18 -39.59 -17.78
CA LEU A 68 34.98 -40.02 -17.07
C LEU A 68 35.34 -40.35 -15.61
N SER A 69 34.86 -39.54 -14.68
CA SER A 69 34.92 -39.83 -13.25
C SER A 69 34.14 -41.12 -12.94
N PRO A 70 34.62 -41.96 -12.01
CA PRO A 70 33.95 -43.21 -11.65
C PRO A 70 32.54 -42.94 -11.10
N SER A 71 31.58 -43.77 -11.51
CA SER A 71 30.18 -43.68 -11.10
C SER A 71 30.05 -43.70 -9.57
N PRO A 72 29.19 -42.84 -8.98
CA PRO A 72 28.92 -42.85 -7.56
C PRO A 72 28.37 -44.21 -7.10
N LYS A 73 28.89 -44.72 -6.00
CA LYS A 73 28.44 -45.96 -5.36
C LYS A 73 26.98 -45.80 -4.91
N PRO A 74 26.10 -46.79 -5.16
CA PRO A 74 24.70 -46.68 -4.77
C PRO A 74 24.56 -46.51 -3.25
N PRO A 75 23.63 -45.65 -2.79
CA PRO A 75 23.38 -45.44 -1.37
C PRO A 75 22.88 -46.74 -0.71
N PRO A 76 23.19 -46.95 0.59
CA PRO A 76 22.72 -48.12 1.32
C PRO A 76 21.19 -48.15 1.40
N PRO A 77 20.58 -49.34 1.47
CA PRO A 77 19.13 -49.48 1.58
C PRO A 77 18.62 -48.81 2.85
N VAL A 78 17.68 -47.88 2.68
CA VAL A 78 16.99 -47.18 3.76
C VAL A 78 16.17 -48.20 4.55
N LYS A 79 16.50 -48.39 5.84
CA LYS A 79 15.65 -49.13 6.77
C LYS A 79 14.31 -48.40 6.89
N LEU A 80 13.25 -49.01 6.39
CA LEU A 80 11.88 -48.59 6.59
C LEU A 80 11.58 -48.58 8.10
N SER A 81 11.34 -47.40 8.66
CA SER A 81 10.83 -47.25 10.01
C SER A 81 9.46 -47.93 10.13
N PRO A 82 9.15 -48.59 11.26
CA PRO A 82 7.88 -49.28 11.46
C PRO A 82 6.69 -48.30 11.40
N SER A 83 5.60 -48.74 10.77
CA SER A 83 4.35 -47.98 10.67
C SER A 83 3.88 -47.46 12.03
N PRO A 84 3.39 -46.21 12.11
CA PRO A 84 2.77 -45.67 13.31
C PRO A 84 1.59 -46.55 13.74
N GLN A 85 1.61 -46.97 15.00
CA GLN A 85 0.53 -47.72 15.62
C GLN A 85 -0.72 -46.82 15.75
N PRO A 86 -1.93 -47.31 15.42
CA PRO A 86 -3.14 -46.51 15.47
C PRO A 86 -3.41 -46.01 16.91
N PRO A 87 -3.90 -44.78 17.07
CA PRO A 87 -4.15 -44.20 18.39
C PRO A 87 -5.23 -44.99 19.14
N PRO A 88 -5.15 -45.07 20.48
CA PRO A 88 -6.13 -45.78 21.29
C PRO A 88 -7.52 -45.12 21.19
N PRO A 89 -8.61 -45.90 21.39
CA PRO A 89 -9.97 -45.37 21.35
C PRO A 89 -10.18 -44.28 22.39
N VAL A 90 -10.64 -43.11 21.95
CA VAL A 90 -10.99 -41.98 22.83
C VAL A 90 -12.21 -42.38 23.67
N LYS A 91 -12.04 -42.46 24.99
CA LYS A 91 -13.14 -42.61 25.95
C LYS A 91 -14.01 -41.36 25.88
N LEU A 92 -15.25 -41.52 25.41
CA LEU A 92 -16.28 -40.49 25.46
C LEU A 92 -16.57 -40.11 26.92
N SER A 93 -16.34 -38.84 27.26
CA SER A 93 -16.71 -38.29 28.55
C SER A 93 -18.23 -38.26 28.72
N PRO A 94 -18.75 -38.51 29.95
CA PRO A 94 -20.18 -38.50 30.21
C PRO A 94 -20.79 -37.10 30.03
N SER A 95 -22.01 -37.08 29.49
CA SER A 95 -22.77 -35.87 29.16
C SER A 95 -23.00 -34.97 30.39
N PRO A 96 -22.89 -33.63 30.27
CA PRO A 96 -23.11 -32.72 31.38
C PRO A 96 -24.56 -32.77 31.89
N GLN A 97 -24.73 -32.93 33.20
CA GLN A 97 -26.03 -32.86 33.86
C GLN A 97 -26.59 -31.42 33.81
N PRO A 98 -27.89 -31.23 33.55
CA PRO A 98 -28.50 -29.90 33.51
C PRO A 98 -28.42 -29.20 34.88
N PRO A 99 -28.20 -27.88 34.90
CA PRO A 99 -28.09 -27.13 36.14
C PRO A 99 -29.43 -27.07 36.90
N PRO A 100 -29.39 -27.03 38.25
CA PRO A 100 -30.58 -26.96 39.08
C PRO A 100 -31.33 -25.62 38.91
N PRO A 101 -32.66 -25.59 39.14
CA PRO A 101 -33.45 -24.38 39.03
C PRO A 101 -33.00 -23.31 40.04
N VAL A 102 -32.69 -22.12 39.53
CA VAL A 102 -32.33 -20.95 40.35
C VAL A 102 -33.59 -20.42 41.04
N LYS A 103 -33.60 -20.47 42.38
CA LYS A 103 -34.61 -19.79 43.20
C LYS A 103 -34.40 -18.27 43.12
N LEU A 104 -35.42 -17.57 42.61
CA LEU A 104 -35.48 -16.11 42.59
C LEU A 104 -35.65 -15.59 44.02
N SER A 105 -34.69 -14.77 44.47
CA SER A 105 -34.76 -14.02 45.72
C SER A 105 -35.75 -12.84 45.60
N PRO A 106 -36.46 -12.47 46.67
CA PRO A 106 -37.40 -11.36 46.65
C PRO A 106 -36.70 -9.99 46.50
N PRO A 107 -37.40 -8.99 45.93
CA PRO A 107 -36.82 -7.69 45.61
C PRO A 107 -36.47 -6.88 46.88
N PRO A 108 -35.38 -6.09 46.86
CA PRO A 108 -35.04 -5.20 47.97
C PRO A 108 -36.05 -4.05 48.10
N LYS A 109 -36.41 -3.71 49.33
CA LYS A 109 -37.22 -2.53 49.66
C LYS A 109 -36.48 -1.25 49.24
N LEU A 110 -37.20 -0.36 48.53
CA LEU A 110 -36.76 0.99 48.19
C LEU A 110 -36.42 1.79 49.46
N SER A 111 -35.16 2.21 49.55
CA SER A 111 -34.71 3.29 50.43
C SER A 111 -35.04 4.65 49.79
N SER A 112 -35.46 5.61 50.61
CA SER A 112 -35.83 6.96 50.19
C SER A 112 -34.66 7.77 49.59
N PRO A 113 -34.95 8.76 48.72
CA PRO A 113 -33.92 9.51 47.99
C PRO A 113 -33.16 10.50 48.89
N PRO A 114 -31.84 10.66 48.73
CA PRO A 114 -31.08 11.73 49.37
C PRO A 114 -31.46 13.10 48.82
N LYS A 115 -31.51 14.11 49.71
CA LYS A 115 -31.72 15.53 49.38
C LYS A 115 -30.67 16.04 48.38
N SER A 116 -31.16 16.68 47.31
CA SER A 116 -30.38 17.27 46.23
C SER A 116 -29.43 18.38 46.72
N PRO A 117 -28.18 18.44 46.24
CA PRO A 117 -27.29 19.57 46.46
C PRO A 117 -27.68 20.80 45.61
N PRO A 118 -27.25 22.01 46.01
CA PRO A 118 -27.58 23.25 45.30
C PRO A 118 -26.96 23.32 43.90
N PRO A 119 -27.58 24.07 42.96
CA PRO A 119 -27.20 24.06 41.55
C PRO A 119 -25.83 24.69 41.34
N SER A 120 -24.86 23.82 41.02
CA SER A 120 -23.60 24.22 40.42
C SER A 120 -23.89 24.91 39.08
N ARG A 121 -23.26 26.06 38.82
CA ARG A 121 -23.29 26.72 37.51
C ARG A 121 -22.62 25.80 36.51
N TYR A 122 -23.43 25.02 35.79
CA TYR A 122 -22.95 24.20 34.69
C TYR A 122 -22.30 25.10 33.62
N PRO A 123 -21.12 24.72 33.10
CA PRO A 123 -20.60 25.30 31.87
C PRO A 123 -21.68 25.22 30.79
N ARG A 124 -21.83 26.30 30.01
CA ARG A 124 -22.75 26.34 28.88
C ARG A 124 -22.52 25.09 28.01
N PRO A 125 -23.56 24.29 27.70
CA PRO A 125 -23.41 23.14 26.82
C PRO A 125 -22.73 23.58 25.53
N PRO A 126 -21.79 22.79 24.99
CA PRO A 126 -21.23 23.07 23.68
C PRO A 126 -22.37 23.22 22.67
N PRO A 127 -22.24 24.14 21.69
CA PRO A 127 -23.25 24.30 20.66
C PRO A 127 -23.57 22.95 20.00
N PRO A 128 -24.83 22.70 19.63
CA PRO A 128 -25.21 21.47 18.96
C PRO A 128 -24.36 21.31 17.69
N PRO A 129 -23.85 20.09 17.40
CA PRO A 129 -23.06 19.85 16.20
C PRO A 129 -23.91 20.20 14.96
N PRO A 130 -23.29 20.79 13.92
CA PRO A 130 -23.99 21.06 12.67
C PRO A 130 -24.58 19.78 12.09
N SER A 131 -25.80 19.84 11.55
CA SER A 131 -26.46 18.69 10.93
C SER A 131 -25.69 18.23 9.69
N LEU A 132 -25.33 16.95 9.66
CA LEU A 132 -24.32 16.35 8.78
C LEU A 132 -24.80 16.03 7.35
N SER A 133 -26.03 16.40 6.97
CA SER A 133 -26.63 15.99 5.68
C SER A 133 -25.99 16.66 4.45
N SER A 134 -25.15 17.67 4.62
CA SER A 134 -24.29 18.25 3.57
C SER A 134 -23.10 18.91 4.23
N PHE A 135 -21.91 18.31 4.09
CA PHE A 135 -20.68 18.74 4.76
C PHE A 135 -19.97 19.83 3.97
N ASN A 136 -20.73 20.78 3.45
CA ASN A 136 -20.42 21.66 2.31
C ASN A 136 -20.86 21.00 0.99
N ASP A 137 -21.09 21.82 -0.04
CA ASP A 137 -21.61 21.40 -1.35
C ASP A 137 -20.69 20.41 -2.12
N THR A 138 -19.66 19.86 -1.49
CA THR A 138 -18.65 18.96 -2.07
C THR A 138 -18.58 17.58 -1.43
N LEU A 139 -19.15 17.36 -0.22
CA LEU A 139 -19.05 16.10 0.51
C LEU A 139 -20.38 15.75 1.19
N ARG A 140 -20.75 14.47 1.18
CA ARG A 140 -21.89 13.97 1.96
C ARG A 140 -21.66 12.54 2.44
N LEU A 141 -22.34 12.22 3.55
CA LEU A 141 -22.48 10.84 4.03
C LEU A 141 -23.90 10.36 3.73
N VAL A 142 -24.02 9.22 3.08
CA VAL A 142 -25.33 8.61 2.77
C VAL A 142 -25.46 7.23 3.40
N ARG A 143 -26.71 6.72 3.49
CA ARG A 143 -27.02 5.33 3.91
C ARG A 143 -26.52 4.93 5.30
N GLY A 144 -26.38 5.87 6.23
CA GLY A 144 -26.08 5.57 7.63
C GLY A 144 -26.70 6.57 8.60
N SER A 145 -26.01 6.83 9.70
CA SER A 145 -26.41 7.87 10.68
C SER A 145 -25.79 9.22 10.33
N GLU A 146 -26.12 10.27 11.06
CA GLU A 146 -25.52 11.59 10.83
C GLU A 146 -23.99 11.51 10.73
N LEU A 147 -23.34 10.83 11.69
CA LEU A 147 -21.89 10.71 11.81
C LEU A 147 -21.26 9.55 11.06
N LYS A 148 -22.05 8.74 10.36
CA LYS A 148 -21.57 7.50 9.74
C LYS A 148 -22.29 7.24 8.45
N GLY A 149 -21.57 6.98 7.37
CA GLY A 149 -22.22 6.62 6.12
C GLY A 149 -21.23 6.36 5.03
N ARG A 150 -21.76 6.10 3.84
CA ARG A 150 -20.97 6.00 2.63
C ARG A 150 -20.53 7.39 2.25
N LEU A 151 -19.24 7.53 1.99
CA LEU A 151 -18.66 8.78 1.55
C LEU A 151 -18.98 8.97 0.06
N GLU A 152 -19.67 10.08 -0.23
CA GLU A 152 -19.88 10.56 -1.59
C GLU A 152 -19.29 11.95 -1.71
N VAL A 153 -18.65 12.19 -2.85
CA VAL A 153 -17.95 13.44 -3.13
C VAL A 153 -18.53 14.05 -4.40
N LYS A 154 -18.66 15.37 -4.41
CA LYS A 154 -19.09 16.08 -5.61
C LYS A 154 -17.84 16.42 -6.43
N VAL A 155 -17.75 15.86 -7.63
CA VAL A 155 -16.61 16.11 -8.52
C VAL A 155 -16.99 17.24 -9.46
N GLY A 156 -16.54 18.46 -9.11
CA GLY A 156 -16.56 19.60 -10.01
C GLY A 156 -15.35 19.58 -10.95
N SER A 157 -15.39 20.42 -11.99
CA SER A 157 -14.32 20.55 -12.99
C SER A 157 -13.02 21.09 -12.35
N ALA A 158 -12.21 20.21 -11.77
CA ALA A 158 -11.09 20.58 -10.91
C ALA A 158 -9.73 20.65 -11.62
N GLY A 159 -9.69 20.85 -12.95
CA GLY A 159 -8.41 20.95 -13.64
C GLY A 159 -8.47 21.85 -14.88
N PRO A 160 -7.36 22.55 -15.21
CA PRO A 160 -7.24 23.38 -16.41
C PRO A 160 -7.38 22.60 -17.73
N SER A 161 -7.31 21.26 -17.67
CA SER A 161 -7.43 20.35 -18.82
C SER A 161 -8.67 19.46 -18.78
N ALA A 162 -9.51 19.56 -17.75
CA ALA A 162 -10.70 18.71 -17.63
C ALA A 162 -11.88 19.36 -18.36
N VAL A 163 -12.52 18.59 -19.26
CA VAL A 163 -13.79 18.99 -19.90
C VAL A 163 -14.78 19.39 -18.80
N PRO A 164 -15.49 20.54 -18.93
CA PRO A 164 -16.47 20.94 -17.94
C PRO A 164 -17.48 19.82 -17.71
N ARG A 165 -17.41 19.16 -16.56
CA ARG A 165 -18.43 18.22 -16.12
C ARG A 165 -19.38 18.97 -15.21
N GLU A 166 -20.67 18.69 -15.40
CA GLU A 166 -21.67 19.07 -14.43
C GLU A 166 -21.31 18.48 -13.07
N ASP A 167 -21.73 19.20 -12.06
CA ASP A 167 -21.50 18.98 -10.65
C ASP A 167 -22.12 17.65 -10.20
N GLU A 168 -21.43 16.54 -10.45
CA GLU A 168 -21.93 15.16 -10.22
C GLU A 168 -21.47 14.62 -8.87
N TRP A 169 -22.40 14.01 -8.12
CA TRP A 169 -22.06 13.22 -6.95
C TRP A 169 -21.52 11.86 -7.39
N VAL A 170 -20.44 11.41 -6.76
CA VAL A 170 -19.83 10.12 -7.05
C VAL A 170 -19.54 9.36 -5.77
N THR A 171 -19.67 8.04 -5.81
CA THR A 171 -19.21 7.16 -4.72
C THR A 171 -17.75 6.83 -4.92
N LEU A 172 -17.00 6.70 -3.84
CA LEU A 172 -15.59 6.29 -3.88
C LEU A 172 -15.45 4.79 -3.65
N CYS A 173 -14.50 4.18 -4.34
CA CYS A 173 -14.08 2.81 -4.11
C CYS A 173 -13.07 2.69 -3.01
N ASP A 174 -13.25 1.69 -2.18
CA ASP A 174 -12.22 1.23 -1.29
C ASP A 174 -11.46 0.08 -1.94
N ASP A 175 -10.31 0.41 -2.52
CA ASP A 175 -9.31 -0.53 -3.04
C ASP A 175 -8.26 -0.89 -1.98
N GLY A 176 -8.47 -0.50 -0.72
CA GLY A 176 -7.52 -0.65 0.37
C GLY A 176 -6.55 0.52 0.52
N SER A 177 -6.61 1.55 -0.35
CA SER A 177 -5.85 2.79 -0.18
C SER A 177 -6.51 3.76 0.80
N PHE A 178 -7.81 3.60 1.08
CA PHE A 178 -8.52 4.49 2.01
C PHE A 178 -8.26 4.08 3.45
N THR A 179 -7.44 4.86 4.16
CA THR A 179 -7.02 4.53 5.51
C THR A 179 -7.66 5.45 6.55
N THR A 180 -7.28 5.25 7.82
CA THR A 180 -7.61 6.18 8.92
C THR A 180 -7.10 7.60 8.65
N TYR A 181 -6.04 7.76 7.86
CA TYR A 181 -5.50 9.08 7.52
C TYR A 181 -6.47 9.89 6.67
N GLU A 182 -6.90 9.36 5.52
CA GLU A 182 -7.89 10.00 4.64
C GLU A 182 -9.20 10.23 5.39
N ALA A 183 -9.66 9.23 6.15
CA ALA A 183 -10.85 9.35 6.98
C ALA A 183 -10.77 10.49 7.99
N MET A 184 -9.62 10.63 8.68
CA MET A 184 -9.39 11.70 9.64
C MET A 184 -9.40 13.07 8.98
N LEU A 185 -8.72 13.24 7.85
CA LEU A 185 -8.67 14.52 7.11
C LEU A 185 -10.07 14.95 6.66
N ILE A 186 -10.84 14.02 6.09
CA ILE A 186 -12.20 14.27 5.63
C ILE A 186 -13.10 14.64 6.81
N CYS A 187 -13.03 13.91 7.93
CA CYS A 187 -13.77 14.25 9.14
C CYS A 187 -13.36 15.61 9.73
N GLN A 188 -12.08 15.98 9.67
CA GLN A 188 -11.60 17.31 10.11
C GLN A 188 -12.14 18.44 9.24
N LYS A 189 -12.18 18.27 7.92
CA LYS A 189 -12.86 19.21 7.01
C LYS A 189 -14.33 19.40 7.33
N CYS A 190 -14.94 18.35 7.86
CA CYS A 190 -16.32 18.29 8.30
C CYS A 190 -16.53 18.83 9.73
N GLY A 191 -15.49 19.33 10.40
CA GLY A 191 -15.56 19.89 11.75
C GLY A 191 -15.42 18.88 12.89
N PHE A 192 -14.91 17.67 12.63
CA PHE A 192 -14.68 16.61 13.63
C PHE A 192 -13.20 16.41 13.93
N LEU A 193 -12.90 16.08 15.18
CA LEU A 193 -11.51 15.83 15.59
C LEU A 193 -10.99 14.46 15.16
N TYR A 194 -11.88 13.47 15.00
CA TYR A 194 -11.53 12.09 14.72
C TYR A 194 -12.33 11.55 13.54
N GLY A 195 -11.68 10.74 12.70
CA GLY A 195 -12.29 9.99 11.61
C GLY A 195 -11.70 8.59 11.48
N ARG A 196 -12.51 7.63 11.05
CA ARG A 196 -12.05 6.27 10.70
C ARG A 196 -12.88 5.67 9.56
N PRO A 197 -12.33 4.71 8.81
CA PRO A 197 -13.12 3.90 7.90
C PRO A 197 -14.24 3.19 8.65
N TYR A 198 -15.42 3.14 8.04
CA TYR A 198 -16.60 2.52 8.60
C TYR A 198 -17.18 1.52 7.62
N TYR A 199 -17.22 0.26 8.03
CA TYR A 199 -17.72 -0.84 7.21
C TYR A 199 -18.97 -1.46 7.82
N ALA A 200 -20.10 -1.32 7.13
CA ALA A 200 -21.38 -1.90 7.50
C ALA A 200 -22.18 -2.31 6.25
N SER A 201 -22.99 -3.36 6.39
CA SER A 201 -23.88 -3.82 5.33
C SER A 201 -24.83 -2.71 4.90
N GLY A 202 -24.93 -2.45 3.58
CA GLY A 202 -25.80 -1.41 3.01
C GLY A 202 -25.22 0.01 3.07
N VAL A 203 -24.06 0.19 3.69
CA VAL A 203 -23.25 1.43 3.62
C VAL A 203 -22.22 1.28 2.50
N ASN A 204 -21.36 0.27 2.60
CA ASN A 204 -20.22 0.05 1.69
C ASN A 204 -20.61 -0.71 0.41
N SER A 205 -21.90 -0.81 0.15
CA SER A 205 -22.46 -1.38 -1.07
C SER A 205 -23.71 -0.59 -1.45
N PHE A 206 -24.09 -0.65 -2.72
CA PHE A 206 -25.37 -0.09 -3.15
C PHE A 206 -26.53 -0.89 -2.55
N GLY A 207 -27.54 -0.18 -2.06
CA GLY A 207 -28.79 -0.81 -1.60
C GLY A 207 -29.58 -1.40 -2.76
N ALA A 208 -30.38 -2.43 -2.50
CA ALA A 208 -31.34 -2.93 -3.49
C ALA A 208 -32.42 -1.89 -3.84
N ASP A 209 -32.69 -0.97 -2.91
CA ASP A 209 -33.61 0.15 -3.03
C ASP A 209 -32.98 1.39 -3.72
N GLU A 210 -31.71 1.31 -4.12
CA GLU A 210 -30.97 2.41 -4.73
C GLU A 210 -31.07 2.32 -6.26
N VAL A 211 -32.08 3.02 -6.79
CA VAL A 211 -32.44 3.04 -8.22
C VAL A 211 -31.56 4.02 -9.02
N ASP A 212 -31.19 5.15 -8.41
CA ASP A 212 -30.33 6.18 -9.00
C ASP A 212 -28.96 6.13 -8.33
N ARG A 213 -28.09 5.25 -8.85
CA ARG A 213 -26.76 5.01 -8.28
C ARG A 213 -25.80 6.06 -8.81
N PRO A 214 -25.18 6.89 -7.94
CA PRO A 214 -24.10 7.76 -8.36
C PRO A 214 -23.03 6.92 -9.04
N ARG A 215 -22.37 7.50 -10.05
CA ARG A 215 -21.27 6.80 -10.70
C ARG A 215 -20.22 6.49 -9.65
N THR A 216 -19.83 5.22 -9.60
CA THR A 216 -18.70 4.82 -8.79
C THR A 216 -17.43 5.32 -9.47
N MET A 217 -16.82 6.30 -8.82
CA MET A 217 -15.49 6.77 -9.14
C MET A 217 -14.50 6.08 -8.21
N GLY A 218 -13.23 6.16 -8.54
CA GLY A 218 -12.21 5.37 -7.89
C GLY A 218 -11.89 5.77 -6.46
N ASN A 219 -10.60 5.77 -6.14
CA ASN A 219 -10.13 6.06 -4.81
C ASN A 219 -9.90 7.56 -4.60
N ILE A 220 -9.72 7.92 -3.33
CA ILE A 220 -9.27 9.24 -2.91
C ILE A 220 -7.90 9.09 -2.27
N ILE A 221 -6.97 9.95 -2.65
CA ILE A 221 -5.62 9.99 -2.07
C ILE A 221 -5.32 11.42 -1.67
N CYS A 222 -4.84 11.60 -0.43
CA CYS A 222 -4.51 12.89 0.14
C CYS A 222 -3.00 13.10 0.18
N TYR A 223 -2.55 14.25 -0.33
CA TYR A 223 -1.15 14.64 -0.34
C TYR A 223 -0.96 15.91 0.50
N GLY A 224 0.18 15.98 1.19
CA GLY A 224 0.61 17.21 1.86
C GLY A 224 1.30 18.18 0.92
N ASP A 225 1.44 19.43 1.37
CA ASP A 225 2.14 20.47 0.63
C ASP A 225 3.55 20.02 0.22
N GLY A 226 3.92 20.33 -1.03
CA GLY A 226 5.19 19.93 -1.65
C GLY A 226 5.28 18.47 -2.12
N GLN A 227 4.30 17.61 -1.87
CA GLN A 227 4.24 16.31 -2.54
C GLN A 227 3.67 16.49 -3.95
N SER A 228 4.49 16.25 -4.96
CA SER A 228 4.05 16.22 -6.35
C SER A 228 3.04 15.10 -6.56
N VAL A 229 1.88 15.45 -7.10
CA VAL A 229 0.90 14.48 -7.61
C VAL A 229 1.62 13.60 -8.65
N PRO A 230 1.52 12.27 -8.58
CA PRO A 230 2.11 11.41 -9.60
C PRO A 230 1.60 11.84 -10.98
N THR A 231 2.51 12.16 -11.89
CA THR A 231 2.18 12.72 -13.21
C THR A 231 1.31 11.80 -14.06
N ASP A 232 1.33 10.50 -13.74
CA ASP A 232 0.60 9.48 -14.50
C ASP A 232 -0.83 9.31 -14.00
N LEU A 233 -1.11 9.73 -12.76
CA LEU A 233 -2.45 9.72 -12.23
C LEU A 233 -3.15 10.99 -12.67
N HIS A 234 -4.21 10.81 -13.46
CA HIS A 234 -5.05 11.91 -13.92
C HIS A 234 -6.20 12.08 -12.92
N PRO A 235 -6.12 13.05 -11.99
CA PRO A 235 -7.20 13.26 -11.06
C PRO A 235 -8.43 13.76 -11.80
N ILE A 236 -9.58 13.16 -11.51
CA ILE A 236 -10.86 13.59 -12.05
C ILE A 236 -11.48 14.71 -11.20
N GLY A 237 -11.02 14.85 -9.96
CA GLY A 237 -11.48 15.84 -9.01
C GLY A 237 -10.45 16.11 -7.94
N SER A 238 -10.60 17.22 -7.22
CA SER A 238 -9.81 17.49 -6.03
C SER A 238 -10.67 18.08 -4.91
N LEU A 239 -10.32 17.75 -3.69
CA LEU A 239 -10.85 18.28 -2.45
C LEU A 239 -9.72 19.05 -1.78
N SER A 240 -9.82 20.37 -1.77
CA SER A 240 -8.85 21.23 -1.08
C SER A 240 -9.23 21.36 0.39
N PHE A 241 -8.27 21.17 1.29
CA PHE A 241 -8.46 21.33 2.73
C PHE A 241 -7.75 22.63 3.13
N PHE A 242 -8.52 23.61 3.62
CA PHE A 242 -7.95 24.82 4.21
C PHE A 242 -7.49 24.50 5.63
N ASN A 243 -6.40 23.75 5.76
CA ASN A 243 -5.68 23.62 7.02
C ASN A 243 -4.33 24.35 6.92
N GLU A 244 -3.63 24.50 8.05
CA GLU A 244 -2.31 25.16 8.11
C GLU A 244 -1.24 24.47 7.23
N TYR A 245 -1.55 23.31 6.66
CA TYR A 245 -0.63 22.46 5.89
C TYR A 245 -1.02 22.31 4.41
N GLU A 246 -2.01 23.08 3.92
CA GLU A 246 -2.51 23.05 2.53
C GLU A 246 -2.66 21.62 1.95
N MET A 247 -3.31 20.73 2.70
CA MET A 247 -3.54 19.37 2.24
C MET A 247 -4.51 19.37 1.04
N GLN A 248 -4.17 18.60 -0.01
CA GLN A 248 -5.04 18.42 -1.17
C GLN A 248 -5.29 16.93 -1.41
N CYS A 249 -6.56 16.54 -1.41
CA CYS A 249 -6.94 15.20 -1.80
C CYS A 249 -7.42 15.19 -3.24
N TYR A 250 -7.05 14.16 -3.97
CA TYR A 250 -7.42 13.97 -5.36
C TYR A 250 -8.27 12.72 -5.48
N VAL A 251 -9.30 12.82 -6.30
CA VAL A 251 -10.18 11.71 -6.66
C VAL A 251 -9.69 11.17 -7.99
N TYR A 252 -9.48 9.86 -8.08
CA TYR A 252 -9.02 9.20 -9.30
C TYR A 252 -10.09 8.26 -9.84
N GLU A 253 -9.96 7.91 -11.12
CA GLU A 253 -10.77 6.85 -11.72
C GLU A 253 -10.18 5.48 -11.33
N SER A 254 -11.00 4.57 -10.83
CA SER A 254 -10.60 3.18 -10.51
C SER A 254 -11.74 2.25 -10.90
N THR A 255 -11.38 1.02 -11.27
CA THR A 255 -12.30 -0.01 -11.80
C THR A 255 -13.14 -0.69 -10.72
N CYS A 256 -12.89 -0.40 -9.45
CA CYS A 256 -13.69 -0.87 -8.30
C CYS A 256 -14.00 -2.38 -8.29
N PRO A 257 -13.00 -3.26 -8.45
CA PRO A 257 -13.26 -4.68 -8.76
C PRO A 257 -14.10 -5.39 -7.68
N ASN A 258 -13.96 -5.01 -6.41
CA ASN A 258 -14.66 -5.63 -5.29
C ASN A 258 -16.02 -4.98 -4.97
N GLN A 259 -16.40 -3.90 -5.67
CA GLN A 259 -17.61 -3.10 -5.40
C GLN A 259 -17.75 -2.64 -3.93
N VAL A 260 -16.65 -2.57 -3.20
CA VAL A 260 -16.61 -2.05 -1.83
C VAL A 260 -16.49 -0.54 -1.92
N LEU A 261 -17.48 0.15 -1.39
CA LEU A 261 -17.53 1.62 -1.37
C LEU A 261 -16.94 2.14 -0.06
N VAL A 262 -16.29 3.29 -0.13
CA VAL A 262 -15.72 3.95 1.05
C VAL A 262 -16.83 4.33 2.01
N GLY A 263 -16.71 3.88 3.25
CA GLY A 263 -17.55 4.33 4.35
C GLY A 263 -16.72 5.06 5.40
N LEU A 264 -17.33 6.06 6.01
CA LEU A 264 -16.68 6.97 6.94
C LEU A 264 -17.50 7.07 8.24
N GLU A 265 -16.80 7.11 9.37
CA GLU A 265 -17.36 7.46 10.66
C GLU A 265 -16.54 8.61 11.26
N CYS A 266 -17.23 9.71 11.61
CA CYS A 266 -16.65 10.91 12.22
C CYS A 266 -17.06 11.04 13.68
N SER A 267 -16.22 11.65 14.51
CA SER A 267 -16.51 11.88 15.92
C SER A 267 -15.71 13.05 16.49
N ASN A 268 -16.32 13.79 17.42
CA ASN A 268 -15.60 14.79 18.24
C ASN A 268 -14.89 14.17 19.44
N ASN A 269 -15.25 12.94 19.78
CA ASN A 269 -14.60 12.18 20.83
C ASN A 269 -13.67 11.12 20.20
N PRO A 270 -12.54 10.79 20.85
CA PRO A 270 -11.74 9.65 20.43
C PRO A 270 -12.64 8.41 20.30
N PHE A 271 -12.47 7.66 19.22
CA PHE A 271 -13.18 6.40 19.09
C PHE A 271 -12.81 5.50 20.27
N PRO A 272 -13.79 4.84 20.90
CA PRO A 272 -13.46 3.86 21.94
C PRO A 272 -12.49 2.87 21.33
N THR A 273 -11.35 2.67 22.02
CA THR A 273 -10.42 1.59 21.69
C THR A 273 -11.26 0.34 21.52
N ALA A 274 -11.17 -0.31 20.36
CA ALA A 274 -12.01 -1.47 20.06
C ALA A 274 -12.05 -2.37 21.29
N SER A 275 -13.25 -2.56 21.86
CA SER A 275 -13.40 -3.32 23.09
C SER A 275 -12.64 -4.63 22.92
N PRO A 276 -11.84 -5.06 23.91
CA PRO A 276 -11.21 -6.37 23.83
C PRO A 276 -12.31 -7.36 23.46
N PRO A 277 -12.12 -8.18 22.40
CA PRO A 277 -13.19 -8.96 21.83
C PRO A 277 -13.87 -9.78 22.96
N PRO A 278 -15.22 -9.81 23.03
CA PRO A 278 -15.92 -10.54 24.09
C PRO A 278 -15.43 -12.00 24.13
N PRO A 279 -15.35 -12.64 25.31
CA PRO A 279 -15.00 -14.04 25.40
C PRO A 279 -15.95 -14.86 24.53
N VAL A 280 -15.38 -15.44 23.48
CA VAL A 280 -16.09 -16.06 22.36
C VAL A 280 -16.82 -17.31 22.89
N PRO A 281 -18.17 -17.43 22.77
CA PRO A 281 -18.86 -18.72 22.91
C PRO A 281 -18.21 -19.71 21.93
N PRO A 282 -18.07 -21.02 22.22
CA PRO A 282 -17.33 -21.96 21.37
C PRO A 282 -17.94 -21.98 19.95
N ARG A 283 -17.34 -21.19 19.06
CA ARG A 283 -17.70 -21.09 17.65
C ARG A 283 -16.96 -22.17 16.88
N PRO A 284 -17.51 -22.62 15.74
CA PRO A 284 -16.73 -23.30 14.71
C PRO A 284 -15.45 -22.49 14.45
N PRO A 285 -14.31 -23.15 14.20
CA PRO A 285 -13.02 -22.49 14.12
C PRO A 285 -13.10 -21.30 13.14
N PRO A 286 -12.66 -20.10 13.56
CA PRO A 286 -12.67 -18.93 12.70
C PRO A 286 -11.89 -19.24 11.41
N PRO A 287 -12.29 -18.68 10.25
CA PRO A 287 -11.39 -18.65 9.11
C PRO A 287 -10.08 -17.99 9.57
N PRO A 288 -8.93 -18.59 9.26
CA PRO A 288 -7.66 -18.18 9.82
C PRO A 288 -7.41 -16.69 9.57
N PHE A 289 -6.90 -15.98 10.60
CA PHE A 289 -6.31 -14.65 10.43
C PHE A 289 -5.41 -14.64 9.18
N PRO A 290 -5.34 -13.55 8.39
CA PRO A 290 -4.26 -13.42 7.41
C PRO A 290 -2.96 -13.69 8.16
N PRO A 291 -2.15 -14.67 7.70
CA PRO A 291 -1.17 -15.31 8.54
C PRO A 291 -0.18 -14.29 9.12
N PRO A 292 0.12 -14.38 10.43
CA PRO A 292 1.12 -13.53 11.06
C PRO A 292 2.47 -13.73 10.36
N SER A 293 3.05 -12.61 9.91
CA SER A 293 4.40 -12.47 9.37
C SER A 293 4.66 -13.06 7.97
N MET A 294 3.84 -12.68 6.97
CA MET A 294 4.27 -12.74 5.56
C MET A 294 5.45 -11.79 5.25
N GLN A 295 5.90 -10.99 6.21
CA GLN A 295 7.18 -10.26 6.13
C GLN A 295 8.35 -11.24 5.95
N ASN A 296 8.25 -12.47 6.45
CA ASN A 296 9.26 -13.51 6.25
C ASN A 296 9.18 -14.21 4.89
N ASP A 297 8.18 -13.88 4.07
CA ASP A 297 7.96 -14.47 2.75
C ASP A 297 8.37 -13.53 1.61
N ILE A 298 8.88 -12.34 1.96
CA ILE A 298 9.55 -11.40 1.05
C ILE A 298 10.92 -11.04 1.64
N LYS A 299 11.92 -10.93 0.78
CA LYS A 299 13.27 -10.52 1.17
C LYS A 299 13.75 -9.44 0.21
N LEU A 300 14.15 -8.30 0.79
CA LEU A 300 14.77 -7.20 0.08
C LEU A 300 16.29 -7.27 0.29
N ILE A 301 17.04 -7.42 -0.79
CA ILE A 301 18.50 -7.54 -0.76
C ILE A 301 19.09 -6.29 -1.40
N PHE A 302 19.88 -5.53 -0.65
CA PHE A 302 20.47 -4.29 -1.13
C PHE A 302 21.34 -4.52 -2.38
N VAL A 303 21.20 -3.63 -3.36
CA VAL A 303 21.93 -3.65 -4.64
C VAL A 303 22.86 -2.45 -4.68
N GLU A 304 24.15 -2.69 -4.92
CA GLU A 304 25.17 -1.65 -5.06
C GLU A 304 25.30 -1.23 -6.53
N ASP A 305 24.35 -0.42 -7.02
CA ASP A 305 24.38 0.13 -8.38
C ASP A 305 24.65 1.65 -8.42
N GLY A 306 25.00 2.24 -7.27
CA GLY A 306 25.25 3.68 -7.12
C GLY A 306 24.00 4.50 -6.80
N ARG A 307 22.80 3.91 -6.85
CA ARG A 307 21.57 4.55 -6.37
C ARG A 307 21.27 4.11 -4.93
N PRO A 308 20.81 5.02 -4.06
CA PRO A 308 20.48 4.67 -2.69
C PRO A 308 19.16 3.90 -2.63
N PHE A 309 19.06 2.96 -1.67
CA PHE A 309 17.82 2.25 -1.31
C PHE A 309 17.15 1.41 -2.42
N ILE A 310 17.94 0.85 -3.34
CA ILE A 310 17.42 -0.15 -4.28
C ILE A 310 17.73 -1.56 -3.79
N TYR A 311 16.71 -2.41 -3.91
CA TYR A 311 16.73 -3.78 -3.44
C TYR A 311 16.35 -4.74 -4.55
N ARG A 312 17.05 -5.87 -4.67
CA ARG A 312 16.56 -7.05 -5.39
C ARG A 312 15.47 -7.70 -4.56
N VAL A 313 14.37 -8.08 -5.21
CA VAL A 313 13.25 -8.75 -4.54
C VAL A 313 13.35 -10.27 -4.69
N GLU A 314 13.27 -10.97 -3.57
CA GLU A 314 13.09 -12.42 -3.53
C GLU A 314 11.83 -12.77 -2.74
N LEU A 315 11.10 -13.78 -3.22
CA LEU A 315 9.91 -14.30 -2.57
C LEU A 315 10.15 -15.73 -2.11
N ARG A 316 9.57 -16.06 -0.96
CA ARG A 316 9.55 -17.43 -0.47
C ARG A 316 8.39 -18.16 -1.13
N VAL A 317 8.70 -19.19 -1.93
CA VAL A 317 7.71 -19.99 -2.66
C VAL A 317 7.95 -21.47 -2.44
N ASN A 318 6.93 -22.30 -2.63
CA ASN A 318 7.11 -23.75 -2.57
C ASN A 318 7.83 -24.24 -3.82
N SER A 319 8.71 -25.23 -3.64
CA SER A 319 9.53 -25.77 -4.71
C SER A 319 8.78 -26.67 -5.70
N SER A 320 7.52 -27.02 -5.49
CA SER A 320 6.72 -27.70 -6.53
C SER A 320 6.27 -26.72 -7.62
N SER A 321 6.15 -27.21 -8.85
CA SER A 321 5.57 -26.43 -9.97
C SER A 321 4.10 -26.08 -9.76
N ASP A 322 3.40 -26.82 -8.90
CA ASP A 322 2.03 -26.47 -8.51
C ASP A 322 1.98 -25.30 -7.52
N GLY A 323 3.12 -24.88 -6.93
CA GLY A 323 3.19 -23.80 -5.94
C GLY A 323 2.63 -24.14 -4.55
N HIS A 324 2.07 -25.33 -4.35
CA HIS A 324 1.34 -25.71 -3.13
C HIS A 324 2.04 -26.81 -2.33
N THR A 325 2.91 -27.61 -2.95
CA THR A 325 3.58 -28.74 -2.29
C THR A 325 5.12 -28.61 -2.30
N GLY A 326 5.79 -29.23 -1.33
CA GLY A 326 7.27 -29.27 -1.27
C GLY A 326 7.94 -28.23 -0.37
N PRO A 327 9.27 -28.33 -0.17
CA PRO A 327 10.01 -27.40 0.69
C PRO A 327 9.98 -25.98 0.12
N SER A 328 9.89 -24.99 1.00
CA SER A 328 9.94 -23.58 0.62
C SER A 328 11.36 -23.17 0.26
N VAL A 329 11.50 -22.44 -0.84
CA VAL A 329 12.76 -21.91 -1.37
C VAL A 329 12.63 -20.41 -1.64
N TRP A 330 13.76 -19.70 -1.62
CA TRP A 330 13.82 -18.31 -2.05
C TRP A 330 13.97 -18.26 -3.57
N ALA A 331 13.14 -17.45 -4.22
CA ALA A 331 13.12 -17.30 -5.66
C ALA A 331 13.13 -15.80 -6.04
N PRO A 332 14.04 -15.37 -6.94
CA PRO A 332 14.02 -14.02 -7.48
C PRO A 332 12.75 -13.78 -8.29
N VAL A 333 12.29 -12.53 -8.27
CA VAL A 333 11.12 -12.10 -9.05
C VAL A 333 11.59 -11.62 -10.43
N CYS A 334 10.94 -12.12 -11.48
CA CYS A 334 11.18 -11.72 -12.85
C CYS A 334 10.48 -10.40 -13.16
N ALA A 335 11.20 -9.49 -13.82
CA ALA A 335 10.60 -8.31 -14.42
C ALA A 335 10.11 -8.66 -15.84
N PRO A 336 8.99 -8.12 -16.33
CA PRO A 336 8.54 -8.37 -17.70
C PRO A 336 9.48 -7.76 -18.74
N SER A 337 9.46 -8.32 -19.94
CA SER A 337 10.38 -8.00 -21.05
C SER A 337 10.09 -6.71 -21.78
N SER A 338 8.83 -6.30 -21.80
CA SER A 338 8.36 -5.09 -22.49
C SER A 338 8.17 -3.98 -21.48
N ASP A 339 8.40 -2.75 -21.90
CA ASP A 339 7.86 -1.58 -21.21
C ASP A 339 6.32 -1.51 -21.32
N ASP A 340 5.72 -2.30 -22.22
CA ASP A 340 4.27 -2.29 -22.51
C ASP A 340 3.38 -3.08 -21.51
N VAL A 341 3.83 -4.24 -21.00
CA VAL A 341 3.04 -5.07 -20.04
C VAL A 341 2.73 -4.33 -18.73
N TYR A 342 3.52 -3.31 -18.43
CA TYR A 342 3.33 -2.43 -17.29
C TYR A 342 3.06 -0.97 -17.68
N GLY A 343 2.77 -0.70 -18.96
CA GLY A 343 2.50 0.65 -19.49
C GLY A 343 1.28 1.37 -18.90
N ASN A 344 0.63 0.76 -17.89
CA ASN A 344 -0.28 1.44 -16.98
C ASN A 344 0.45 1.54 -15.63
N SER A 345 1.18 2.64 -15.44
CA SER A 345 2.09 2.85 -14.29
C SER A 345 1.41 2.68 -12.93
N MET A 346 0.08 2.76 -12.89
CA MET A 346 -0.72 2.50 -11.71
C MET A 346 -0.54 1.07 -11.17
N TYR A 347 -0.43 0.05 -12.02
CA TYR A 347 -0.23 -1.34 -11.56
C TYR A 347 1.18 -1.58 -11.04
N GLU A 348 2.20 -0.97 -11.65
CA GLU A 348 3.58 -1.03 -11.14
C GLU A 348 3.67 -0.37 -9.76
N ALA A 349 3.09 0.82 -9.63
CA ALA A 349 3.08 1.56 -8.38
C ALA A 349 2.36 0.79 -7.27
N SER A 350 1.19 0.21 -7.55
CA SER A 350 0.47 -0.63 -6.58
C SER A 350 1.27 -1.87 -6.20
N PHE A 351 1.84 -2.59 -7.17
CA PHE A 351 2.64 -3.78 -6.93
C PHE A 351 3.89 -3.48 -6.08
N ALA A 352 4.65 -2.45 -6.47
CA ALA A 352 5.84 -1.99 -5.76
C ALA A 352 5.50 -1.51 -4.34
N THR A 353 4.42 -0.73 -4.21
CA THR A 353 3.95 -0.23 -2.92
C THR A 353 3.54 -1.37 -2.00
N THR A 354 2.83 -2.39 -2.50
CA THR A 354 2.49 -3.59 -1.73
C THR A 354 3.74 -4.33 -1.27
N MET A 355 4.75 -4.50 -2.12
CA MET A 355 6.03 -5.09 -1.73
C MET A 355 6.74 -4.31 -0.63
N CYS A 356 6.84 -2.98 -0.75
CA CYS A 356 7.48 -2.14 0.26
C CYS A 356 6.74 -2.18 1.60
N LYS A 357 5.40 -2.06 1.58
CA LYS A 357 4.56 -2.17 2.77
C LYS A 357 4.72 -3.54 3.45
N GLN A 358 4.75 -4.61 2.66
CA GLN A 358 4.93 -5.96 3.18
C GLN A 358 6.31 -6.18 3.76
N ALA A 359 7.37 -5.71 3.09
CA ALA A 359 8.75 -5.81 3.57
C ALA A 359 8.97 -5.03 4.86
N ASP A 360 8.28 -3.91 5.04
CA ASP A 360 8.27 -3.15 6.30
C ASP A 360 7.37 -3.80 7.37
N GLY A 361 6.71 -4.93 7.05
CA GLY A 361 5.85 -5.66 7.98
C GLY A 361 4.54 -4.94 8.26
N PHE A 362 4.12 -4.07 7.35
CA PHE A 362 2.99 -3.16 7.53
C PHE A 362 3.11 -2.39 8.85
N ARG A 363 4.34 -1.97 9.19
CA ARG A 363 4.61 -1.24 10.43
C ARG A 363 3.63 -0.09 10.55
N LYS A 364 2.91 -0.08 11.67
CA LYS A 364 2.13 1.06 12.13
C LYS A 364 3.03 2.02 12.91
N ASP A 365 4.21 2.33 12.36
CA ASP A 365 5.00 3.40 12.95
C ASP A 365 4.20 4.69 12.73
N PRO A 366 3.71 5.35 13.80
CA PRO A 366 2.88 6.55 13.63
C PRO A 366 3.65 7.70 13.00
N SER A 367 4.99 7.62 12.94
CA SER A 367 5.80 8.59 12.20
C SER A 367 5.78 8.36 10.70
N VAL A 368 5.54 7.14 10.20
CA VAL A 368 5.46 6.84 8.76
C VAL A 368 4.01 7.01 8.31
N PHE A 369 3.71 8.07 7.56
CA PHE A 369 2.35 8.28 7.05
C PHE A 369 2.10 7.61 5.70
N SER A 370 3.15 7.39 4.91
CA SER A 370 3.02 6.74 3.61
C SER A 370 4.26 5.94 3.25
N VAL A 371 4.03 4.82 2.57
CA VAL A 371 5.07 3.98 1.98
C VAL A 371 4.73 3.85 0.50
N HIS A 372 5.69 4.22 -0.36
CA HIS A 372 5.58 4.12 -1.80
C HIS A 372 6.71 3.23 -2.34
N GLY A 373 6.42 2.48 -3.41
CA GLY A 373 7.42 1.68 -4.08
C GLY A 373 7.54 2.04 -5.56
N GLU A 374 8.74 1.95 -6.09
CA GLU A 374 9.04 2.08 -7.52
C GLU A 374 9.76 0.81 -8.00
N LEU A 375 9.40 0.30 -9.17
CA LEU A 375 10.05 -0.88 -9.75
C LEU A 375 11.29 -0.47 -10.52
N VAL A 376 12.34 -1.29 -10.39
CA VAL A 376 13.59 -1.13 -11.13
C VAL A 376 13.87 -2.42 -11.88
N LYS A 377 14.30 -2.37 -13.14
CA LYS A 377 14.66 -3.57 -13.91
C LYS A 377 16.17 -3.75 -13.91
N TYR A 378 16.63 -4.97 -13.67
CA TYR A 378 18.04 -5.33 -13.79
C TYR A 378 18.21 -6.44 -14.82
N ALA A 379 19.15 -6.27 -15.74
CA ALA A 379 19.51 -7.34 -16.67
C ALA A 379 20.02 -8.55 -15.88
N LEU A 380 19.54 -9.73 -16.25
CA LEU A 380 19.95 -10.99 -15.66
C LEU A 380 21.43 -11.23 -16.02
N PRO A 381 22.35 -11.27 -15.05
CA PRO A 381 23.75 -11.51 -15.36
C PRO A 381 23.95 -12.95 -15.84
N THR A 382 24.95 -13.19 -16.69
CA THR A 382 25.28 -14.55 -17.16
C THR A 382 26.09 -15.37 -16.13
N GLY A 383 26.38 -14.79 -14.96
CA GLY A 383 27.14 -15.40 -13.88
C GLY A 383 27.05 -14.57 -12.60
N PHE A 384 27.98 -14.78 -11.66
CA PHE A 384 28.03 -14.03 -10.41
C PHE A 384 28.20 -12.52 -10.65
N SER A 385 27.39 -11.72 -9.97
CA SER A 385 27.41 -10.26 -10.02
C SER A 385 27.51 -9.68 -8.61
N SER A 386 28.65 -9.04 -8.30
CA SER A 386 28.84 -8.34 -7.04
C SER A 386 27.95 -7.11 -6.91
N SER A 387 27.74 -6.36 -8.00
CA SER A 387 26.92 -5.14 -8.00
C SER A 387 25.45 -5.41 -7.70
N LEU A 388 24.93 -6.60 -8.04
CA LEU A 388 23.57 -7.01 -7.70
C LEU A 388 23.46 -7.65 -6.30
N GLY A 389 24.31 -7.28 -5.35
CA GLY A 389 24.31 -7.86 -4.00
C GLY A 389 24.74 -9.34 -4.02
N GLY A 390 25.80 -9.65 -4.77
CA GLY A 390 26.33 -11.02 -4.91
C GLY A 390 25.37 -11.99 -5.59
N PHE A 391 24.58 -11.52 -6.55
CA PHE A 391 23.61 -12.36 -7.25
C PHE A 391 24.29 -13.38 -8.16
N ASP A 392 23.90 -14.65 -8.05
CA ASP A 392 24.30 -15.71 -8.97
C ASP A 392 23.06 -16.50 -9.41
N PRO A 393 22.60 -16.36 -10.67
CA PRO A 393 21.44 -17.08 -11.17
C PRO A 393 21.55 -18.60 -11.02
N ALA A 394 22.76 -19.16 -11.04
CA ALA A 394 22.99 -20.59 -10.94
C ALA A 394 22.64 -21.16 -9.56
N GLN A 395 22.54 -20.32 -8.53
CA GLN A 395 22.16 -20.74 -7.17
C GLN A 395 20.64 -20.91 -6.99
N TYR A 396 19.83 -20.43 -7.94
CA TYR A 396 18.38 -20.47 -7.84
C TYR A 396 17.79 -21.58 -8.70
N THR A 397 16.96 -22.41 -8.06
CA THR A 397 16.22 -23.49 -8.73
C THR A 397 14.82 -23.07 -9.17
N ARG A 398 14.36 -21.89 -8.70
CA ARG A 398 13.01 -21.37 -8.92
C ARG A 398 13.04 -19.87 -9.18
N TRP A 399 12.06 -19.42 -9.97
CA TRP A 399 11.88 -18.04 -10.41
C TRP A 399 10.40 -17.69 -10.35
N VAL A 400 10.05 -16.47 -9.95
CA VAL A 400 8.65 -16.05 -9.79
C VAL A 400 8.31 -14.98 -10.80
N THR A 401 7.17 -15.11 -11.48
CA THR A 401 6.57 -14.04 -12.30
C THR A 401 5.21 -13.69 -11.72
N VAL A 402 4.91 -12.41 -11.52
CA VAL A 402 3.57 -11.96 -11.12
C VAL A 402 2.75 -11.77 -12.39
N VAL A 403 1.63 -12.49 -12.50
CA VAL A 403 0.83 -12.54 -13.74
C VAL A 403 -0.58 -11.94 -13.59
N GLY A 404 -0.97 -11.50 -12.39
CA GLY A 404 -2.27 -10.86 -12.17
C GLY A 404 -2.60 -10.63 -10.69
N ASN A 405 -3.80 -10.09 -10.45
CA ASN A 405 -4.31 -9.72 -9.12
C ASN A 405 -3.37 -8.76 -8.37
N PHE A 406 -2.96 -7.66 -9.01
CA PHE A 406 -2.04 -6.67 -8.45
C PHE A 406 -2.63 -5.86 -7.28
N ASP A 407 -3.94 -5.95 -7.07
CA ASP A 407 -4.67 -5.29 -5.98
C ASP A 407 -4.66 -6.11 -4.67
N ALA A 408 -3.91 -7.21 -4.63
CA ALA A 408 -3.80 -8.02 -3.42
C ALA A 408 -3.06 -7.26 -2.30
N TYR A 409 -3.53 -7.46 -1.06
CA TYR A 409 -2.93 -6.84 0.13
C TYR A 409 -1.50 -7.32 0.41
N THR A 410 -1.13 -8.52 -0.06
CA THR A 410 0.25 -9.05 -0.02
C THR A 410 0.63 -9.61 -1.37
N VAL A 411 1.92 -9.71 -1.63
CA VAL A 411 2.46 -10.26 -2.88
C VAL A 411 2.06 -11.72 -3.07
N GLN A 412 1.96 -12.51 -1.99
CA GLN A 412 1.52 -13.90 -2.04
C GLN A 412 0.02 -14.02 -2.33
N GLY A 413 -0.75 -12.96 -2.11
CA GLY A 413 -2.16 -12.89 -2.55
C GLY A 413 -2.30 -12.58 -4.03
N MET A 414 -1.22 -12.17 -4.71
CA MET A 414 -1.22 -11.96 -6.16
C MET A 414 -1.18 -13.30 -6.90
N THR A 415 -1.50 -13.28 -8.18
CA THR A 415 -1.37 -14.47 -9.03
C THR A 415 0.11 -14.64 -9.39
N LEU A 416 0.77 -15.59 -8.73
CA LEU A 416 2.19 -15.90 -8.93
C LEU A 416 2.35 -17.13 -9.84
N GLN A 417 3.23 -17.02 -10.82
CA GLN A 417 3.69 -18.14 -11.63
C GLN A 417 5.13 -18.52 -11.23
N VAL A 418 5.33 -19.76 -10.77
CA VAL A 418 6.65 -20.27 -10.37
C VAL A 418 7.23 -21.15 -11.48
N SER A 419 8.45 -20.85 -11.91
CA SER A 419 9.15 -21.55 -13.00
C SER A 419 10.47 -22.15 -12.52
N ASN A 420 10.91 -23.25 -13.14
CA ASN A 420 12.28 -23.78 -13.02
C ASN A 420 13.25 -23.19 -14.06
N LYS A 421 12.76 -22.35 -14.96
CA LYS A 421 13.56 -21.61 -15.93
C LYS A 421 13.77 -20.19 -15.43
N THR A 422 14.94 -19.65 -15.74
CA THR A 422 15.26 -18.24 -15.54
C THR A 422 14.23 -17.33 -16.21
N CYS A 423 14.21 -16.05 -15.83
CA CYS A 423 13.32 -15.06 -16.41
C CYS A 423 13.45 -15.03 -17.94
N THR A 424 12.38 -15.35 -18.64
CA THR A 424 12.31 -15.35 -20.12
C THR A 424 12.52 -13.95 -20.69
N SER A 425 12.24 -12.93 -19.90
CA SER A 425 12.50 -11.54 -20.21
C SER A 425 13.98 -11.16 -20.23
N GLY A 426 14.84 -11.95 -19.57
CA GLY A 426 16.22 -11.56 -19.32
C GLY A 426 16.37 -10.46 -18.25
N PHE A 427 15.31 -10.15 -17.49
CA PHE A 427 15.35 -9.15 -16.42
C PHE A 427 14.84 -9.69 -15.08
N ILE A 428 15.48 -9.27 -13.99
CA ILE A 428 15.01 -9.46 -12.62
C ILE A 428 14.48 -8.16 -12.06
N LEU A 429 13.58 -8.28 -11.10
CA LEU A 429 12.91 -7.17 -10.46
C LEU A 429 13.74 -6.62 -9.30
N GLY A 430 14.00 -5.33 -9.38
CA GLY A 430 14.42 -4.46 -8.30
C GLY A 430 13.26 -3.63 -7.79
N LEU A 431 13.44 -3.10 -6.58
CA LEU A 431 12.44 -2.32 -5.86
C LEU A 431 13.15 -1.19 -5.12
N GLN A 432 12.66 0.03 -5.30
CA GLN A 432 13.03 1.18 -4.49
C GLN A 432 11.86 1.53 -3.59
N CYS A 433 12.10 1.62 -2.29
CA CYS A 433 11.07 1.93 -1.31
C CYS A 433 11.29 3.33 -0.73
N PHE A 434 10.23 4.12 -0.69
CA PHE A 434 10.20 5.45 -0.10
C PHE A 434 9.29 5.43 1.13
N TRP A 435 9.83 5.81 2.28
CA TRP A 435 9.08 6.01 3.52
C TRP A 435 8.97 7.50 3.76
N TYR A 436 7.74 7.99 3.84
CA TYR A 436 7.47 9.39 4.16
C TYR A 436 7.11 9.50 5.63
N TYR A 437 7.87 10.33 6.34
CA TYR A 437 7.72 10.58 7.77
C TYR A 437 7.04 11.93 8.03
N LEU A 438 6.22 12.01 9.09
CA LEU A 438 5.58 13.24 9.57
C LEU A 438 6.54 14.15 10.33
#